data_AF-A0A9D7FHI4-F1
#
_entry.id   AF-A0A9D7FHI4-F1
#
_cell.length_a   1.000
_cell.length_b   1.000
_cell.length_c   1.000
_cell.angle_alpha   90.00
_cell.angle_beta   90.00
_cell.angle_gamma   90.00
#
_symmetry.space_group_name_H-M   'P 1'
#
loop_
_entity.id
_entity.type
_entity.pdbx_description
1 polymer ?
#
loop_
_entity_poly.entity_id
_entity_poly.type
_entity_poly.pdbx_seq_one_letter_code
_entity_poly.pdbx_strand_id
1 'polypeptide(L)'
;MVRPTSSKTHRPFFLAVVAVHCVLCTGAAAVDLGITIPGVPIPPEGGLRRVGSADNFPSDEDYIQSAVVDPQTGYAWFGTGSIPGQVIKVAFGNGNTPPRRVGSVTLGEGEDSLFTGVIDATAGYAYFGTFTTPAKVIKVALGEGDEPPSRVGSLALDPSESPLFCSVIDPAQGYAWFGTRTAPGHVIKIALGEEIHCPPVLEQPPSNSLKPT
;
A
#
# COMPACT_ATOMS: atom_id res chain seq x y z
N MET A 1 -9.50 -35.08 -43.83
CA MET A 1 -9.96 -33.86 -43.14
C MET A 1 -9.63 -33.99 -41.67
N VAL A 2 -8.49 -33.44 -41.23
CA VAL A 2 -8.11 -33.36 -39.81
C VAL A 2 -7.50 -31.97 -39.63
N ARG A 3 -8.14 -31.11 -38.83
CA ARG A 3 -7.65 -29.77 -38.48
C ARG A 3 -6.63 -29.91 -37.34
N PRO A 4 -5.47 -29.25 -37.38
CA PRO A 4 -4.62 -29.17 -36.19
C PRO A 4 -5.19 -28.14 -35.21
N THR A 5 -5.36 -28.54 -33.96
CA THR A 5 -5.74 -27.65 -32.85
C THR A 5 -4.51 -26.90 -32.35
N SER A 6 -4.56 -25.57 -32.45
CA SER A 6 -3.56 -24.68 -31.85
C SER A 6 -3.69 -24.72 -30.32
N SER A 7 -2.70 -25.28 -29.64
CA SER A 7 -2.50 -25.12 -28.20
C SER A 7 -1.98 -23.71 -27.95
N LYS A 8 -2.84 -22.82 -27.45
CA LYS A 8 -2.43 -21.49 -26.98
C LYS A 8 -1.85 -21.62 -25.57
N THR A 9 -0.53 -21.45 -25.49
CA THR A 9 0.22 -21.28 -24.25
C THR A 9 -0.24 -20.00 -23.53
N HIS A 10 -0.87 -20.12 -22.36
CA HIS A 10 -1.11 -18.97 -21.48
C HIS A 10 0.16 -18.70 -20.67
N ARG A 11 0.90 -17.66 -21.05
CA ARG A 11 1.92 -17.04 -20.20
C ARG A 11 1.23 -16.07 -19.22
N PRO A 12 1.55 -16.07 -17.91
CA PRO A 12 0.99 -15.08 -17.00
C PRO A 12 1.57 -13.70 -17.34
N PHE A 13 0.70 -12.81 -17.80
CA PHE A 13 1.00 -11.39 -17.95
C PHE A 13 0.86 -10.76 -16.55
N PHE A 14 1.96 -10.25 -16.00
CA PHE A 14 1.95 -9.47 -14.76
C PHE A 14 1.55 -8.04 -15.09
N LEU A 15 0.43 -7.57 -14.52
CA LEU A 15 0.00 -6.18 -14.61
C LEU A 15 0.21 -5.56 -13.23
N ALA A 16 1.29 -4.80 -13.06
CA ALA A 16 1.47 -3.94 -11.90
C ALA A 16 0.63 -2.67 -12.08
N VAL A 17 -0.42 -2.51 -11.30
CA VAL A 17 -1.15 -1.24 -11.20
C VAL A 17 -0.47 -0.42 -10.11
N VAL A 18 0.37 0.53 -10.51
CA VAL A 18 0.89 1.55 -9.60
C VAL A 18 -0.20 2.62 -9.47
N ALA A 19 -0.83 2.70 -8.30
CA ALA A 19 -1.73 3.80 -7.98
C ALA A 19 -0.89 5.07 -7.73
N VAL A 20 -0.71 5.88 -8.78
CA VAL A 20 -0.15 7.23 -8.66
C VAL A 20 -1.25 8.15 -8.14
N HIS A 21 -1.25 8.41 -6.83
CA HIS A 21 -1.96 9.57 -6.31
C HIS A 21 -1.16 10.83 -6.65
N CYS A 22 -1.64 11.57 -7.64
CA CYS A 22 -1.14 12.88 -8.03
C CYS A 22 -1.54 13.90 -6.96
N VAL A 23 -0.64 14.19 -6.02
CA VAL A 23 -0.76 15.38 -5.18
C VAL A 23 -0.31 16.56 -6.03
N LEU A 24 -1.21 17.51 -6.28
CA LEU A 24 -0.87 18.78 -6.91
C LEU A 24 0.16 19.49 -6.04
N CYS A 25 1.42 19.42 -6.45
CA CYS A 25 2.47 20.24 -5.87
C CYS A 25 2.29 21.66 -6.43
N THR A 26 1.51 22.51 -5.75
CA THR A 26 1.51 23.94 -6.02
C THR A 26 2.80 24.54 -5.46
N GLY A 27 3.87 24.43 -6.25
CA GLY A 27 5.20 24.94 -5.88
C GLY A 27 6.33 24.51 -6.80
N ALA A 28 6.09 24.25 -8.09
CA ALA A 28 7.18 24.09 -9.04
C ALA A 28 7.69 25.48 -9.46
N ALA A 29 8.85 25.89 -8.94
CA ALA A 29 9.69 26.83 -9.67
C ALA A 29 9.93 26.22 -11.06
N ALA A 30 9.68 27.00 -12.12
CA ALA A 30 9.84 26.56 -13.49
C ALA A 30 11.25 25.98 -13.67
N VAL A 31 11.35 24.65 -13.75
CA VAL A 31 12.55 24.00 -14.27
C VAL A 31 12.42 24.15 -15.77
N ASP A 32 13.23 25.06 -16.30
CA ASP A 32 13.39 25.27 -17.74
C ASP A 32 13.49 23.92 -18.45
N LEU A 33 12.44 23.54 -19.18
CA LEU A 33 12.43 22.37 -20.05
C LEU A 33 13.30 22.72 -21.25
N GLY A 34 14.61 22.67 -21.00
CA GLY A 34 15.66 23.21 -21.84
C GLY A 34 15.45 22.96 -23.32
N ILE A 35 15.04 24.02 -24.01
CA ILE A 35 15.35 24.22 -25.42
C ILE A 35 16.35 25.37 -25.46
N THR A 36 17.64 25.07 -25.37
CA THR A 36 18.65 25.92 -26.02
C THR A 36 20.02 25.24 -26.15
N ILE A 37 20.52 25.28 -27.40
CA ILE A 37 21.90 25.05 -27.89
C ILE A 37 22.30 23.57 -28.17
N PRO A 38 22.41 23.19 -29.46
CA PRO A 38 23.09 21.97 -29.87
C PRO A 38 24.58 22.01 -29.45
N GLY A 39 25.04 21.00 -28.71
CA GLY A 39 26.46 20.77 -28.45
C GLY A 39 26.97 21.03 -27.04
N VAL A 40 26.11 21.38 -26.07
CA VAL A 40 26.48 21.39 -24.64
C VAL A 40 26.05 20.06 -24.01
N PRO A 41 26.96 19.23 -23.49
CA PRO A 41 26.59 18.03 -22.76
C PRO A 41 25.85 18.41 -21.47
N ILE A 42 24.60 17.97 -21.34
CA ILE A 42 23.88 18.03 -20.06
C ILE A 42 24.50 16.92 -19.17
N PRO A 43 25.02 17.22 -17.97
CA PRO A 43 25.50 16.18 -17.04
C PRO A 43 24.38 15.18 -16.69
N PRO A 44 24.69 13.96 -16.20
CA PRO A 44 24.02 12.70 -16.56
C PRO A 44 22.62 12.45 -15.94
N GLU A 45 21.88 13.48 -15.54
CA GLU A 45 20.79 13.33 -14.56
C GLU A 45 19.37 13.26 -15.13
N GLY A 46 19.19 13.32 -16.45
CA GLY A 46 17.88 13.15 -17.08
C GLY A 46 17.44 11.70 -17.31
N GLY A 47 18.34 10.73 -17.10
CA GLY A 47 18.13 9.32 -17.40
C GLY A 47 17.88 8.46 -16.16
N LEU A 48 17.18 7.33 -16.34
CA LEU A 48 17.03 6.32 -15.29
C LEU A 48 18.39 5.75 -14.90
N ARG A 49 18.74 5.76 -13.60
CA ARG A 49 19.94 5.13 -13.06
C ARG A 49 19.64 4.33 -11.80
N ARG A 50 20.40 3.26 -11.55
CA ARG A 50 20.32 2.50 -10.29
C ARG A 50 20.96 3.32 -9.17
N VAL A 51 20.21 3.56 -8.07
CA VAL A 51 20.68 4.32 -6.90
C VAL A 51 20.95 3.42 -5.69
N GLY A 52 20.36 2.22 -5.66
CA GLY A 52 20.56 1.26 -4.58
C GLY A 52 19.44 0.22 -4.52
N SER A 53 19.45 -0.59 -3.48
CA SER A 53 18.38 -1.50 -3.07
C SER A 53 18.29 -1.49 -1.56
N ALA A 54 17.12 -1.80 -1.01
CA ALA A 54 17.00 -2.10 0.41
C ALA A 54 17.53 -3.52 0.64
N ASP A 55 18.30 -3.69 1.70
CA ASP A 55 18.89 -4.97 2.10
C ASP A 55 18.23 -5.49 3.39
N ASN A 56 18.61 -6.69 3.85
CA ASN A 56 18.13 -7.36 5.07
C ASN A 56 16.64 -7.80 5.05
N PHE A 57 16.14 -8.27 3.91
CA PHE A 57 14.88 -9.01 3.86
C PHE A 57 15.11 -10.44 4.39
N PRO A 58 14.41 -10.88 5.44
CA PRO A 58 14.48 -12.26 5.91
C PRO A 58 13.89 -13.23 4.88
N SER A 59 14.22 -14.53 5.00
CA SER A 59 13.85 -15.56 4.01
C SER A 59 12.36 -15.91 3.96
N ASP A 60 11.53 -15.32 4.81
CA ASP A 60 10.07 -15.47 4.80
C ASP A 60 9.36 -14.27 4.13
N GLU A 61 10.10 -13.21 3.77
CA GLU A 61 9.60 -12.03 3.04
C GLU A 61 9.69 -12.21 1.52
N ASP A 62 9.08 -13.27 1.03
CA ASP A 62 9.15 -13.66 -0.37
C ASP A 62 8.08 -13.00 -1.25
N TYR A 63 8.41 -12.83 -2.54
CA TYR A 63 7.48 -12.36 -3.58
C TYR A 63 6.82 -11.01 -3.27
N ILE A 64 7.55 -9.90 -3.35
CA ILE A 64 6.94 -8.57 -3.28
C ILE A 64 5.93 -8.39 -4.44
N GLN A 65 4.64 -8.23 -4.12
CA GLN A 65 3.53 -8.28 -5.09
C GLN A 65 2.78 -6.95 -5.22
N SER A 66 2.58 -6.27 -4.10
CA SER A 66 1.87 -4.99 -4.07
C SER A 66 2.69 -3.93 -3.35
N ALA A 67 2.41 -2.67 -3.62
CA ALA A 67 3.09 -1.56 -2.99
C ALA A 67 2.13 -0.38 -2.82
N VAL A 68 2.27 0.33 -1.70
CA VAL A 68 1.65 1.63 -1.46
C VAL A 68 2.71 2.58 -0.92
N VAL A 69 2.55 3.88 -1.20
CA VAL A 69 3.59 4.88 -0.99
C VAL A 69 3.01 6.09 -0.28
N ASP A 70 3.71 6.62 0.71
CA ASP A 70 3.49 7.96 1.24
C ASP A 70 4.72 8.84 0.95
N PRO A 71 4.65 9.66 -0.11
CA PRO A 71 5.74 10.56 -0.46
C PRO A 71 6.01 11.66 0.57
N GLN A 72 5.04 12.02 1.41
CA GLN A 72 5.20 13.10 2.39
C GLN A 72 6.07 12.64 3.56
N THR A 73 5.89 11.40 4.01
CA THR A 73 6.67 10.83 5.11
C THR A 73 7.93 10.11 4.64
N GLY A 74 8.02 9.73 3.36
CA GLY A 74 9.21 9.10 2.81
C GLY A 74 9.25 7.58 3.00
N TYR A 75 8.09 6.93 3.15
CA TYR A 75 7.97 5.49 3.35
C TYR A 75 7.04 4.85 2.32
N ALA A 76 7.35 3.60 1.96
CA ALA A 76 6.43 2.71 1.25
C ALA A 76 6.22 1.42 2.04
N TRP A 77 5.08 0.79 1.77
CA TRP A 77 4.71 -0.49 2.31
C TRP A 77 4.50 -1.47 1.17
N PHE A 78 5.10 -2.64 1.30
CA PHE A 78 5.12 -3.68 0.28
C PHE A 78 4.42 -4.91 0.80
N GLY A 79 3.42 -5.40 0.07
CA GLY A 79 2.75 -6.65 0.38
C GLY A 79 3.46 -7.84 -0.26
N THR A 80 3.60 -8.93 0.48
CA THR A 80 4.27 -10.16 0.02
C THR A 80 3.29 -11.20 -0.52
N GLY A 81 3.83 -12.09 -1.35
CA GLY A 81 3.19 -13.31 -1.86
C GLY A 81 3.32 -14.50 -0.91
N SER A 82 3.75 -14.28 0.33
CA SER A 82 4.00 -15.33 1.33
C SER A 82 2.70 -15.85 1.97
N ILE A 83 2.85 -16.92 2.77
CA ILE A 83 1.77 -17.63 3.46
C ILE A 83 2.21 -17.88 4.93
N PRO A 84 1.75 -17.09 5.92
CA PRO A 84 0.92 -15.89 5.80
C PRO A 84 1.57 -14.75 5.03
N GLY A 85 0.75 -13.85 4.48
CA GLY A 85 1.21 -12.61 3.86
C GLY A 85 1.89 -11.69 4.90
N GLN A 86 2.74 -10.79 4.42
CA GLN A 86 3.44 -9.80 5.23
C GLN A 86 3.35 -8.43 4.57
N VAL A 87 3.32 -7.37 5.38
CA VAL A 87 3.45 -5.99 4.92
C VAL A 87 4.77 -5.43 5.44
N ILE A 88 5.66 -5.07 4.52
CA ILE A 88 7.02 -4.63 4.81
C ILE A 88 7.11 -3.13 4.60
N LYS A 89 7.53 -2.40 5.63
CA LYS A 89 7.77 -0.96 5.57
C LYS A 89 9.21 -0.69 5.18
N VAL A 90 9.39 0.21 4.23
CA VAL A 90 10.68 0.61 3.66
C VAL A 90 10.73 2.12 3.60
N ALA A 91 11.79 2.71 4.13
CA ALA A 91 12.07 4.13 3.96
C ALA A 91 12.85 4.36 2.66
N PHE A 92 12.55 5.43 1.92
CA PHE A 92 13.17 5.70 0.60
C PHE A 92 14.66 6.05 0.67
N GLY A 93 15.09 6.64 1.78
CA GLY A 93 16.33 7.42 1.82
C GLY A 93 16.13 8.80 1.19
N ASN A 94 17.14 9.67 1.33
CA ASN A 94 17.13 11.01 0.72
C ASN A 94 18.18 11.09 -0.39
N GLY A 95 17.81 11.67 -1.54
CA GLY A 95 18.67 11.81 -2.71
C GLY A 95 19.22 10.48 -3.20
N ASN A 96 20.55 10.31 -3.10
CA ASN A 96 21.24 9.08 -3.51
C ASN A 96 21.41 8.04 -2.40
N THR A 97 20.88 8.30 -1.21
CA THR A 97 20.90 7.33 -0.11
C THR A 97 20.02 6.14 -0.47
N PRO A 98 20.52 4.90 -0.45
CA PRO A 98 19.69 3.72 -0.71
C PRO A 98 18.49 3.62 0.25
N PRO A 99 17.38 3.01 -0.19
CA PRO A 99 16.27 2.73 0.70
C PRO A 99 16.69 1.72 1.78
N ARG A 100 16.00 1.73 2.93
CA ARG A 100 16.23 0.76 4.01
C ARG A 100 14.94 0.10 4.45
N ARG A 101 15.00 -1.19 4.76
CA ARG A 101 13.91 -1.90 5.45
C ARG A 101 13.79 -1.36 6.87
N VAL A 102 12.59 -0.97 7.25
CA VAL A 102 12.25 -0.49 8.60
C VAL A 102 11.79 -1.67 9.47
N GLY A 103 10.86 -2.45 8.94
CA GLY A 103 10.26 -3.58 9.65
C GLY A 103 9.10 -4.16 8.86
N SER A 104 8.41 -5.14 9.43
CA SER A 104 7.25 -5.76 8.80
C SER A 104 6.23 -6.21 9.83
N VAL A 105 5.03 -6.51 9.33
CA VAL A 105 4.00 -7.24 10.07
C VAL A 105 3.62 -8.49 9.31
N THR A 106 3.67 -9.64 9.99
CA THR A 106 3.08 -10.89 9.52
C THR A 106 1.57 -10.87 9.76
N LEU A 107 0.80 -11.25 8.75
CA LEU A 107 -0.66 -11.23 8.79
C LEU A 107 -1.24 -12.49 9.44
N GLY A 108 -2.56 -12.48 9.63
CA GLY A 108 -3.29 -13.59 10.26
C GLY A 108 -3.43 -14.82 9.36
N GLU A 109 -3.94 -15.91 9.92
CA GLU A 109 -4.19 -17.15 9.18
C GLU A 109 -5.13 -16.92 7.97
N GLY A 110 -4.72 -17.43 6.81
CA GLY A 110 -5.45 -17.27 5.55
C GLY A 110 -5.48 -15.84 5.02
N GLU A 111 -4.59 -14.96 5.47
CA GLU A 111 -4.33 -13.64 4.88
C GLU A 111 -3.08 -13.70 4.02
N ASP A 112 -3.19 -14.45 2.94
CA ASP A 112 -2.07 -14.83 2.10
C ASP A 112 -2.03 -14.01 0.82
N SER A 113 -0.85 -13.91 0.20
CA SER A 113 -0.68 -13.37 -1.15
C SER A 113 -1.31 -11.99 -1.38
N LEU A 114 -0.66 -10.95 -0.88
CA LEU A 114 -1.13 -9.56 -0.97
C LEU A 114 -0.94 -8.97 -2.36
N PHE A 115 -1.98 -9.08 -3.18
CA PHE A 115 -1.91 -8.82 -4.61
C PHE A 115 -2.19 -7.36 -5.01
N THR A 116 -2.91 -6.62 -4.17
CA THR A 116 -3.26 -5.21 -4.41
C THR A 116 -3.30 -4.44 -3.11
N GLY A 117 -3.11 -3.12 -3.17
CA GLY A 117 -3.23 -2.28 -1.99
C GLY A 117 -3.53 -0.81 -2.31
N VAL A 118 -4.06 -0.10 -1.32
CA VAL A 118 -4.31 1.34 -1.32
C VAL A 118 -3.94 1.93 0.04
N ILE A 119 -3.67 3.24 0.09
CA ILE A 119 -3.24 3.95 1.29
C ILE A 119 -4.10 5.17 1.55
N ASP A 120 -4.46 5.36 2.81
CA ASP A 120 -4.96 6.60 3.38
C ASP A 120 -3.90 7.11 4.37
N ALA A 121 -2.94 7.87 3.84
CA ALA A 121 -1.80 8.35 4.62
C ALA A 121 -2.23 9.35 5.71
N THR A 122 -3.28 10.14 5.44
CA THR A 122 -3.84 11.10 6.41
C THR A 122 -4.42 10.38 7.61
N ALA A 123 -5.11 9.26 7.39
CA ALA A 123 -5.65 8.44 8.47
C ALA A 123 -4.62 7.48 9.09
N GLY A 124 -3.43 7.32 8.49
CA GLY A 124 -2.39 6.42 9.00
C GLY A 124 -2.64 4.94 8.69
N TYR A 125 -3.38 4.63 7.61
CA TYR A 125 -3.78 3.26 7.26
C TYR A 125 -3.47 2.88 5.82
N ALA A 126 -3.15 1.61 5.60
CA ALA A 126 -3.16 0.95 4.30
C ALA A 126 -4.13 -0.23 4.30
N TYR A 127 -4.66 -0.54 3.11
CA TYR A 127 -5.62 -1.60 2.89
C TYR A 127 -5.11 -2.52 1.78
N PHE A 128 -4.92 -3.80 2.09
CA PHE A 128 -4.37 -4.78 1.15
C PHE A 128 -5.40 -5.87 0.83
N GLY A 129 -5.51 -6.23 -0.45
CA GLY A 129 -6.39 -7.29 -0.92
C GLY A 129 -5.62 -8.60 -1.15
N THR A 130 -6.21 -9.72 -0.72
CA THR A 130 -5.60 -11.05 -0.88
C THR A 130 -5.97 -11.73 -2.19
N PHE A 131 -5.04 -12.57 -2.66
CA PHE A 131 -5.29 -13.62 -3.62
C PHE A 131 -5.65 -14.92 -2.86
N THR A 132 -6.83 -14.96 -2.24
CA THR A 132 -7.34 -16.14 -1.53
C THR A 132 -8.83 -16.34 -1.81
N THR A 133 -9.39 -17.50 -1.43
CA THR A 133 -10.84 -17.76 -1.49
C THR A 133 -11.32 -18.26 -0.12
N PRO A 134 -12.17 -17.49 0.61
CA PRO A 134 -12.62 -16.14 0.29
C PRO A 134 -11.45 -15.14 0.26
N ALA A 135 -11.61 -14.07 -0.53
CA ALA A 135 -10.67 -12.97 -0.51
C ALA A 135 -10.88 -12.12 0.73
N LYS A 136 -9.83 -11.46 1.21
CA LYS A 136 -9.85 -10.58 2.37
C LYS A 136 -9.29 -9.22 1.99
N VAL A 137 -9.82 -8.18 2.63
CA VAL A 137 -9.23 -6.84 2.68
C VAL A 137 -8.70 -6.60 4.08
N ILE A 138 -7.38 -6.44 4.21
CA ILE A 138 -6.68 -6.28 5.49
C ILE A 138 -6.37 -4.80 5.70
N LYS A 139 -6.78 -4.28 6.85
CA LYS A 139 -6.41 -2.94 7.34
C LYS A 139 -5.13 -3.03 8.15
N VAL A 140 -4.14 -2.24 7.79
CA VAL A 140 -2.81 -2.19 8.39
C VAL A 140 -2.51 -0.75 8.80
N ALA A 141 -2.12 -0.54 10.05
CA ALA A 141 -1.60 0.74 10.51
C ALA A 141 -0.17 0.92 9.99
N LEU A 142 0.14 2.13 9.52
CA LEU A 142 1.40 2.44 8.84
C LEU A 142 2.62 2.46 9.79
N GLY A 143 2.38 2.68 11.08
CA GLY A 143 3.42 2.96 12.08
C GLY A 143 4.01 4.35 11.93
N GLU A 144 4.23 5.07 13.03
CA GLU A 144 4.83 6.40 13.01
C GLU A 144 6.35 6.32 12.85
N GLY A 145 6.92 7.14 11.95
CA GLY A 145 8.37 7.19 11.75
C GLY A 145 8.96 5.82 11.42
N ASP A 146 9.90 5.36 12.23
CA ASP A 146 10.58 4.06 12.09
C ASP A 146 9.89 2.91 12.84
N GLU A 147 8.71 3.14 13.43
CA GLU A 147 7.93 2.05 14.01
C GLU A 147 7.45 1.11 12.89
N PRO A 148 7.49 -0.22 13.11
CA PRO A 148 6.99 -1.20 12.16
C PRO A 148 5.48 -1.04 11.97
N PRO A 149 4.95 -1.45 10.80
CA PRO A 149 3.50 -1.48 10.59
C PRO A 149 2.85 -2.50 11.53
N SER A 150 1.54 -2.40 11.74
CA SER A 150 0.78 -3.35 12.57
C SER A 150 -0.57 -3.69 11.95
N ARG A 151 -1.03 -4.93 12.15
CA ARG A 151 -2.31 -5.40 11.61
C ARG A 151 -3.43 -4.91 12.51
N VAL A 152 -4.40 -4.21 11.93
CA VAL A 152 -5.58 -3.69 12.65
C VAL A 152 -6.73 -4.69 12.57
N GLY A 153 -7.00 -5.23 11.37
CA GLY A 153 -8.11 -6.14 11.16
C GLY A 153 -8.30 -6.52 9.70
N SER A 154 -9.35 -7.29 9.42
CA SER A 154 -9.65 -7.77 8.07
C SER A 154 -11.15 -7.89 7.83
N LEU A 155 -11.56 -7.67 6.60
CA LEU A 155 -12.89 -8.00 6.09
C LEU A 155 -12.78 -9.19 5.12
N ALA A 156 -13.44 -10.30 5.42
CA ALA A 156 -13.64 -11.38 4.45
C ALA A 156 -14.78 -11.03 3.50
N LEU A 157 -14.56 -11.22 2.21
CA LEU A 157 -15.54 -11.04 1.15
C LEU A 157 -16.30 -12.34 0.87
N ASP A 158 -17.34 -12.25 0.04
CA ASP A 158 -18.05 -13.43 -0.41
C ASP A 158 -17.11 -14.35 -1.22
N PRO A 159 -17.28 -15.68 -1.14
CA PRO A 159 -16.42 -16.60 -1.90
C PRO A 159 -16.38 -16.34 -3.41
N SER A 160 -17.47 -15.79 -3.98
CA SER A 160 -17.56 -15.39 -5.39
C SER A 160 -16.81 -14.10 -5.73
N GLU A 161 -16.41 -13.31 -4.73
CA GLU A 161 -15.69 -12.04 -4.86
C GLU A 161 -14.18 -12.22 -4.70
N SER A 162 -13.64 -13.30 -5.27
CA SER A 162 -12.23 -13.65 -5.15
C SER A 162 -11.65 -14.13 -6.48
N PRO A 163 -10.34 -13.95 -6.72
CA PRO A 163 -9.35 -13.17 -5.95
C PRO A 163 -9.39 -11.66 -6.28
N LEU A 164 -8.81 -10.83 -5.41
CA LEU A 164 -8.65 -9.38 -5.63
C LEU A 164 -7.39 -9.07 -6.47
N PHE A 165 -7.51 -8.15 -7.42
CA PHE A 165 -6.45 -7.87 -8.41
C PHE A 165 -6.08 -6.40 -8.55
N CYS A 166 -7.02 -5.50 -8.28
CA CYS A 166 -6.78 -4.07 -8.35
C CYS A 166 -7.60 -3.37 -7.29
N SER A 167 -7.15 -2.19 -6.90
CA SER A 167 -7.84 -1.38 -5.90
C SER A 167 -7.63 0.11 -6.13
N VAL A 168 -8.64 0.88 -5.76
CA VAL A 168 -8.60 2.35 -5.73
C VAL A 168 -9.30 2.85 -4.47
N ILE A 169 -8.95 4.05 -4.01
CA ILE A 169 -9.45 4.63 -2.76
C ILE A 169 -9.91 6.07 -3.00
N ASP A 170 -10.96 6.45 -2.28
CA ASP A 170 -11.36 7.84 -2.05
C ASP A 170 -11.29 8.09 -0.54
N PRO A 171 -10.14 8.57 -0.02
CA PRO A 171 -9.96 8.82 1.41
C PRO A 171 -10.93 9.87 1.94
N ALA A 172 -11.28 10.87 1.11
CA ALA A 172 -12.16 11.96 1.51
C ALA A 172 -13.59 11.49 1.80
N GLN A 173 -14.03 10.43 1.11
CA GLN A 173 -15.33 9.81 1.34
C GLN A 173 -15.28 8.57 2.22
N GLY A 174 -14.09 8.09 2.61
CA GLY A 174 -13.93 6.91 3.47
C GLY A 174 -14.28 5.59 2.78
N TYR A 175 -14.06 5.49 1.46
CA TYR A 175 -14.35 4.27 0.69
C TYR A 175 -13.16 3.81 -0.14
N ALA A 176 -13.06 2.49 -0.32
CA ALA A 176 -12.21 1.87 -1.34
C ALA A 176 -13.01 0.93 -2.22
N TRP A 177 -12.49 0.68 -3.42
CA TRP A 177 -13.04 -0.26 -4.38
C TRP A 177 -11.99 -1.29 -4.74
N PHE A 178 -12.39 -2.56 -4.76
CA PHE A 178 -11.54 -3.67 -5.14
C PHE A 178 -12.14 -4.41 -6.32
N GLY A 179 -11.32 -4.68 -7.33
CA GLY A 179 -11.72 -5.42 -8.53
C GLY A 179 -11.27 -6.88 -8.47
N THR A 180 -12.16 -7.79 -8.87
CA THR A 180 -11.83 -9.21 -9.01
C THR A 180 -11.42 -9.55 -10.44
N ARG A 181 -10.64 -10.63 -10.58
CA ARG A 181 -10.38 -11.26 -11.88
C ARG A 181 -11.25 -12.49 -12.08
N THR A 182 -12.56 -12.28 -12.08
CA THR A 182 -13.60 -13.32 -12.28
C THR A 182 -14.39 -13.06 -13.57
N ALA A 183 -15.24 -14.02 -13.94
CA ALA A 183 -16.20 -13.90 -15.03
C ALA A 183 -17.61 -14.32 -14.54
N PRO A 184 -18.55 -13.37 -14.31
CA PRO A 184 -18.37 -11.92 -14.43
C PRO A 184 -17.37 -11.36 -13.43
N GLY A 185 -16.73 -10.24 -13.77
CA GLY A 185 -15.88 -9.48 -12.86
C GLY A 185 -16.72 -8.69 -11.85
N HIS A 186 -16.24 -8.56 -10.62
CA HIS A 186 -16.90 -7.80 -9.55
C HIS A 186 -16.08 -6.57 -9.19
N VAL A 187 -16.77 -5.49 -8.82
CA VAL A 187 -16.18 -4.29 -8.23
C VAL A 187 -16.85 -4.08 -6.87
N ILE A 188 -16.10 -4.34 -5.81
CA ILE A 188 -16.60 -4.37 -4.44
C ILE A 188 -16.27 -3.03 -3.77
N LYS A 189 -17.30 -2.29 -3.34
CA LYS A 189 -17.16 -1.06 -2.56
C LYS A 189 -17.08 -1.39 -1.07
N ILE A 190 -16.05 -0.90 -0.39
CA ILE A 190 -15.76 -1.16 1.01
C ILE A 190 -15.70 0.16 1.77
N ALA A 191 -16.40 0.24 2.89
CA ALA A 191 -16.25 1.34 3.85
C ALA A 191 -15.00 1.11 4.71
N LEU A 192 -14.15 2.12 4.85
CA LEU A 192 -12.83 1.99 5.49
C LEU A 192 -12.87 1.96 7.03
N GLY A 193 -14.00 2.39 7.59
CA GLY A 193 -14.23 2.52 9.03
C GLY A 193 -13.42 3.66 9.64
N GLU A 194 -14.08 4.55 10.37
CA GLU A 194 -13.41 5.51 11.24
C GLU A 194 -12.95 4.81 12.52
N GLU A 195 -11.74 5.09 12.99
CA GLU A 195 -11.43 4.78 14.37
C GLU A 195 -12.22 5.73 15.27
N ILE A 196 -13.03 5.17 16.17
CA ILE A 196 -13.54 5.93 17.29
C ILE A 196 -12.34 6.18 18.19
N HIS A 197 -11.67 7.32 18.03
CA HIS A 197 -10.76 7.80 19.06
C HIS A 197 -11.60 7.92 20.34
N CYS A 198 -11.26 7.15 21.37
CA CYS A 198 -11.91 7.31 22.67
C CYS A 198 -11.76 8.79 23.05
N PRO A 199 -12.85 9.55 23.26
CA PRO A 199 -12.70 10.94 23.70
C PRO A 199 -11.91 10.92 25.01
N PRO A 200 -10.95 11.83 25.21
CA PRO A 200 -10.21 11.90 26.46
C PRO A 200 -11.21 11.90 27.60
N VAL A 201 -11.05 10.98 28.57
CA VAL A 201 -11.80 11.02 29.82
C VAL A 201 -11.57 12.43 30.36
N LEU A 202 -12.62 13.24 30.38
CA LEU A 202 -12.58 14.51 31.10
C LEU A 202 -12.36 14.14 32.56
N GLU A 203 -11.12 14.22 33.03
CA GLU A 203 -10.82 14.15 34.46
C GLU A 203 -11.69 15.22 35.13
N GLN A 204 -12.73 14.76 35.85
CA GLN A 204 -13.53 15.66 36.66
C GLN A 204 -12.61 16.25 37.73
N PRO A 205 -12.58 17.59 37.91
CA PRO A 205 -11.78 18.19 38.95
C PRO A 205 -12.20 17.62 40.31
N PRO A 206 -11.26 17.46 41.26
CA PRO A 206 -11.54 16.81 42.53
C PRO A 206 -12.70 17.49 43.25
N SER A 207 -13.63 16.66 43.72
CA SER A 207 -14.71 17.03 44.63
C SER A 207 -14.12 17.73 45.86
N ASN A 208 -14.21 19.07 45.90
CA ASN A 208 -13.97 19.82 47.13
C ASN A 208 -15.09 19.50 48.12
N SER A 209 -14.85 18.48 48.94
CA SER A 209 -15.65 18.19 50.12
C SER A 209 -15.44 19.33 51.13
N LEU A 210 -16.40 20.26 51.19
CA LEU A 210 -16.49 21.25 52.26
C LEU A 210 -16.64 20.51 53.60
N LYS A 211 -15.64 20.68 54.47
CA LYS A 211 -15.66 20.17 55.84
C LYS A 211 -16.67 21.00 56.65
N PRO A 212 -17.65 20.38 57.35
CA PRO A 212 -18.58 21.14 58.18
C PRO A 212 -17.87 21.68 59.43
N THR A 213 -18.16 22.94 59.75
CA THR A 213 -17.87 23.61 61.05
C THR A 213 -18.77 23.11 62.15
#